data_AF-A0A522AA31-F1
#
_entry.id   AF-A0A522AA31-F1
#
_cell.length_a   1.000
_cell.length_b   1.000
_cell.length_c   1.000
_cell.angle_alpha   90.00
_cell.angle_beta   90.00
_cell.angle_gamma   90.00
#
_symmetry.space_group_name_H-M   'P 1'
#
loop_
_entity.id
_entity.type
_entity.pdbx_description
1 polymer ?
#
loop_
_entity_poly.entity_id
_entity_poly.type
_entity_poly.pdbx_seq_one_letter_code
_entity_poly.pdbx_strand_id
1 'polypeptide(L)'
;MNKPIAAGNFIYANPLNASPNNNATNVLKSIADGTTVSVWLGASFDVWTYDTSLGIDPLNWYADDGVTPKFPPVLPPGKGFFLNPPAPSTNTFVGETVPAPGTTNTYNIASGNQLIGSPLPVGGAVTNSGWSFPTVDGTSVSKWVGAAFDVWIYDGSLGITPDGWYADDGVTPKAAPSFTVGEGFFFNAPAPAQWKQSLP
;
A
#
# COMPACT_ATOMS: atom_id res chain seq x y z
N MET A 1 -12.23 -4.08 -9.29
CA MET A 1 -10.92 -4.56 -9.77
C MET A 1 -10.57 -5.85 -9.06
N ASN A 2 -10.25 -6.92 -9.80
CA ASN A 2 -9.85 -8.20 -9.20
C ASN A 2 -8.34 -8.20 -8.99
N LYS A 3 -7.91 -8.45 -7.75
CA LYS A 3 -6.50 -8.56 -7.38
C LYS A 3 -6.27 -9.94 -6.76
N PRO A 4 -5.44 -10.78 -7.39
CA PRO A 4 -4.95 -11.99 -6.75
C PRO A 4 -4.20 -11.63 -5.48
N ILE A 5 -4.51 -12.34 -4.39
CA ILE A 5 -3.83 -12.26 -3.11
C ILE A 5 -3.14 -13.59 -2.88
N ALA A 6 -1.82 -13.55 -2.73
CA ALA A 6 -1.05 -14.73 -2.37
C ALA A 6 -1.25 -15.06 -0.88
N ALA A 7 -1.10 -16.35 -0.52
CA ALA A 7 -0.96 -16.74 0.87
C ALA A 7 0.34 -16.18 1.45
N GLY A 8 0.34 -15.87 2.74
CA GLY A 8 1.50 -15.28 3.41
C GLY A 8 1.48 -13.76 3.40
N ASN A 9 2.52 -13.16 3.95
CA ASN A 9 2.54 -11.75 4.27
C ASN A 9 2.97 -10.90 3.06
N PHE A 10 2.08 -10.06 2.55
CA PHE A 10 2.36 -9.14 1.43
C PHE A 10 1.80 -7.74 1.70
N ILE A 11 2.36 -6.73 1.03
CA ILE A 11 1.90 -5.34 1.15
C ILE A 11 0.92 -5.04 0.02
N TYR A 12 -0.27 -4.57 0.41
CA TYR A 12 -1.27 -4.06 -0.50
C TYR A 12 -1.62 -2.62 -0.15
N ALA A 13 -2.23 -1.91 -1.08
CA ALA A 13 -2.82 -0.61 -0.85
C ALA A 13 -4.20 -0.58 -1.50
N ASN A 14 -5.15 0.09 -0.86
CA ASN A 14 -6.47 0.27 -1.44
C ASN A 14 -6.39 1.30 -2.58
N PRO A 15 -6.79 0.97 -3.83
CA PRO A 15 -6.79 1.93 -4.92
C PRO A 15 -8.15 2.64 -5.13
N LEU A 16 -9.19 2.25 -4.38
CA LEU A 16 -10.57 2.70 -4.60
C LEU A 16 -11.26 3.15 -3.31
N ASN A 17 -12.14 4.13 -3.40
CA ASN A 17 -12.95 4.56 -2.27
C ASN A 17 -14.19 3.65 -2.13
N ALA A 18 -14.19 2.79 -1.11
CA ALA A 18 -15.26 1.84 -0.84
C ALA A 18 -16.43 2.50 -0.09
N SER A 19 -17.65 1.98 -0.34
CA SER A 19 -18.90 2.39 0.30
C SER A 19 -19.39 1.30 1.28
N PRO A 20 -20.00 1.65 2.44
CA PRO A 20 -20.23 3.01 2.95
C PRO A 20 -18.97 3.68 3.51
N ASN A 21 -17.90 2.92 3.74
CA ASN A 21 -16.63 3.43 4.24
C ASN A 21 -15.47 2.54 3.79
N ASN A 22 -14.25 3.03 3.95
CA ASN A 22 -13.03 2.31 3.60
C ASN A 22 -12.57 1.33 4.70
N ASN A 23 -13.45 0.75 5.51
CA ASN A 23 -13.01 -0.28 6.45
C ASN A 23 -12.65 -1.59 5.74
N ALA A 24 -11.89 -2.45 6.41
CA ALA A 24 -11.41 -3.70 5.83
C ALA A 24 -12.53 -4.62 5.34
N THR A 25 -13.69 -4.69 6.04
CA THR A 25 -14.86 -5.46 5.57
C THR A 25 -15.38 -4.98 4.21
N ASN A 26 -15.25 -3.68 3.92
CA ASN A 26 -15.72 -3.09 2.67
C ASN A 26 -14.67 -3.12 1.57
N VAL A 27 -13.39 -2.99 1.92
CA VAL A 27 -12.26 -3.01 0.98
C VAL A 27 -11.88 -4.44 0.59
N LEU A 28 -11.98 -5.38 1.53
CA LEU A 28 -11.56 -6.76 1.41
C LEU A 28 -12.78 -7.71 1.41
N LYS A 29 -13.50 -7.77 0.29
CA LYS A 29 -14.81 -8.46 0.18
C LYS A 29 -14.73 -10.00 0.25
N SER A 30 -13.54 -10.59 0.15
CA SER A 30 -13.37 -12.05 0.08
C SER A 30 -12.10 -12.50 0.80
N ILE A 31 -12.02 -12.19 2.10
CA ILE A 31 -10.93 -12.67 2.98
C ILE A 31 -11.32 -13.97 3.67
N ALA A 32 -10.34 -14.84 3.86
CA ALA A 32 -10.51 -16.12 4.54
C ALA A 32 -10.35 -15.97 6.05
N ASP A 33 -10.97 -16.84 6.83
CA ASP A 33 -10.72 -16.95 8.27
C ASP A 33 -9.24 -17.17 8.55
N GLY A 34 -8.74 -16.57 9.64
CA GLY A 34 -7.32 -16.55 10.00
C GLY A 34 -6.50 -15.50 9.25
N THR A 35 -7.11 -14.68 8.39
CA THR A 35 -6.40 -13.58 7.73
C THR A 35 -6.03 -12.50 8.75
N THR A 36 -4.77 -12.08 8.76
CA THR A 36 -4.35 -10.90 9.53
C THR A 36 -4.14 -9.67 8.64
N VAL A 37 -4.50 -8.50 9.16
CA VAL A 37 -4.27 -7.20 8.56
C VAL A 37 -3.41 -6.39 9.52
N SER A 38 -2.30 -5.84 9.04
CA SER A 38 -1.43 -4.98 9.84
C SER A 38 -1.31 -3.58 9.23
N VAL A 39 -1.67 -2.57 10.01
CA VAL A 39 -1.63 -1.16 9.60
C VAL A 39 -0.46 -0.46 10.29
N TRP A 40 0.37 0.22 9.51
CA TRP A 40 1.52 0.95 10.01
C TRP A 40 1.12 2.23 10.76
N LEU A 41 1.60 2.37 11.99
CA LEU A 41 1.36 3.53 12.86
C LEU A 41 2.53 4.52 12.91
N GLY A 42 3.56 4.34 12.08
CA GLY A 42 4.75 5.21 12.04
C GLY A 42 5.97 4.63 12.74
N ALA A 43 5.78 3.77 13.74
CA ALA A 43 6.85 3.08 14.46
C ALA A 43 6.54 1.60 14.78
N SER A 44 5.26 1.24 14.75
CA SER A 44 4.76 -0.10 15.03
C SER A 44 3.60 -0.41 14.09
N PHE A 45 3.11 -1.65 14.17
CA PHE A 45 1.87 -2.03 13.53
C PHE A 45 0.77 -2.17 14.57
N ASP A 46 -0.44 -1.79 14.18
CA ASP A 46 -1.63 -2.31 14.79
C ASP A 46 -2.13 -3.49 13.95
N VAL A 47 -2.62 -4.54 14.61
CA VAL A 47 -2.96 -5.81 13.96
C VAL A 47 -4.41 -6.18 14.23
N TRP A 48 -5.04 -6.74 13.21
CA TRP A 48 -6.39 -7.29 13.26
C TRP A 48 -6.39 -8.70 12.68
N THR A 49 -7.23 -9.56 13.24
CA THR A 49 -7.46 -10.92 12.77
C THR A 49 -8.92 -11.06 12.34
N TYR A 50 -9.18 -11.63 11.17
CA TYR A 50 -10.51 -11.93 10.68
C TYR A 50 -10.83 -13.41 10.91
N ASP A 51 -11.95 -13.70 11.60
CA ASP A 51 -12.36 -15.09 11.89
C ASP A 51 -13.88 -15.20 12.09
N THR A 52 -14.59 -15.75 11.11
CA THR A 52 -16.05 -15.94 11.22
C THR A 52 -16.46 -17.13 12.08
N SER A 53 -15.52 -18.03 12.41
CA SER A 53 -15.81 -19.28 13.12
C SER A 53 -16.03 -19.10 14.63
N LEU A 54 -15.52 -18.00 15.20
CA LEU A 54 -15.62 -17.73 16.63
C LEU A 54 -17.03 -17.33 17.08
N GLY A 55 -17.78 -16.64 16.21
CA GLY A 55 -19.15 -16.18 16.51
C GLY A 55 -19.26 -15.22 17.71
N ILE A 56 -18.14 -14.62 18.15
CA ILE A 56 -18.09 -13.71 19.32
C ILE A 56 -18.58 -12.30 18.98
N ASP A 57 -18.29 -11.82 17.76
CA ASP A 57 -18.61 -10.46 17.31
C ASP A 57 -19.21 -10.50 15.91
N PRO A 58 -20.29 -9.75 15.62
CA PRO A 58 -20.96 -9.80 14.31
C PRO A 58 -20.11 -9.28 13.14
N LEU A 59 -19.06 -8.50 13.40
CA LEU A 59 -18.13 -8.02 12.37
C LEU A 59 -17.00 -9.02 12.10
N ASN A 60 -16.80 -10.02 12.96
CA ASN A 60 -15.78 -11.07 12.84
C ASN A 60 -14.33 -10.56 12.80
N TRP A 61 -14.07 -9.38 13.40
CA TRP A 61 -12.74 -8.79 13.51
C TRP A 61 -12.29 -8.78 14.97
N TYR A 62 -11.04 -9.19 15.17
CA TYR A 62 -10.44 -9.36 16.48
C TYR A 62 -9.07 -8.67 16.54
N ALA A 63 -8.58 -8.43 17.75
CA ALA A 63 -7.20 -8.03 17.99
C ALA A 63 -6.22 -9.16 17.64
N ASP A 64 -4.92 -8.89 17.82
CA ASP A 64 -3.83 -9.84 17.54
C ASP A 64 -3.91 -11.12 18.39
N ASP A 65 -4.60 -11.09 19.53
CA ASP A 65 -4.86 -12.28 20.36
C ASP A 65 -5.87 -13.25 19.72
N GLY A 66 -6.51 -12.85 18.62
CA GLY A 66 -7.45 -13.64 17.85
C GLY A 66 -8.83 -13.80 18.48
N VAL A 67 -9.11 -13.18 19.64
CA VAL A 67 -10.37 -13.41 20.38
C VAL A 67 -11.01 -12.14 20.93
N THR A 68 -10.25 -11.07 21.13
CA THR A 68 -10.79 -9.78 21.62
C THR A 68 -11.44 -9.02 20.47
N PRO A 69 -12.77 -8.76 20.49
CA PRO A 69 -13.45 -8.03 19.42
C PRO A 69 -12.83 -6.66 19.14
N LYS A 70 -12.70 -6.32 17.87
CA LYS A 70 -12.07 -5.07 17.43
C LYS A 70 -12.74 -4.56 16.16
N PHE A 71 -13.07 -3.28 16.10
CA PHE A 71 -13.63 -2.69 14.88
C PHE A 71 -12.66 -2.87 13.70
N PRO A 72 -13.15 -3.22 12.49
CA PRO A 72 -12.30 -3.41 11.32
C PRO A 72 -11.43 -2.17 11.04
N PRO A 73 -10.16 -2.34 10.62
CA PRO A 73 -9.29 -1.21 10.35
C PRO A 73 -9.80 -0.40 9.17
N VAL A 74 -9.54 0.91 9.19
CA VAL A 74 -9.79 1.78 8.03
C VAL A 74 -8.60 1.70 7.09
N LEU A 75 -8.86 1.39 5.83
CA LEU A 75 -7.91 1.24 4.72
C LEU A 75 -8.20 2.27 3.61
N PRO A 76 -7.93 3.58 3.83
CA PRO A 76 -8.21 4.61 2.84
C PRO A 76 -7.43 4.40 1.52
N PRO A 77 -7.90 4.98 0.40
CA PRO A 77 -7.15 4.99 -0.84
C PRO A 77 -5.70 5.48 -0.64
N GLY A 78 -4.74 4.76 -1.21
CA GLY A 78 -3.30 5.08 -1.16
C GLY A 78 -2.60 4.78 0.17
N LYS A 79 -3.32 4.37 1.23
CA LYS A 79 -2.71 3.85 2.45
C LYS A 79 -2.38 2.37 2.26
N GLY A 80 -1.14 2.01 2.56
CA GLY A 80 -0.68 0.63 2.50
C GLY A 80 -0.94 -0.13 3.81
N PHE A 81 -1.07 -1.44 3.71
CA PHE A 81 -1.23 -2.36 4.83
C PHE A 81 -0.60 -3.71 4.46
N PHE A 82 -0.17 -4.47 5.47
CA PHE A 82 0.14 -5.87 5.29
C PHE A 82 -1.13 -6.70 5.35
N LEU A 83 -1.22 -7.69 4.48
CA LEU A 83 -2.26 -8.70 4.48
C LEU A 83 -1.59 -10.07 4.47
N ASN A 84 -1.98 -10.91 5.42
CA ASN A 84 -1.45 -12.25 5.58
C ASN A 84 -2.61 -13.25 5.68
N PRO A 85 -3.15 -13.70 4.54
CA PRO A 85 -4.15 -14.76 4.53
C PRO A 85 -3.48 -16.14 4.58
N PRO A 86 -4.11 -17.14 5.21
CA PRO A 86 -3.57 -18.49 5.31
C PRO A 86 -3.60 -19.27 3.98
N ALA A 87 -4.44 -18.82 3.04
CA ALA A 87 -4.59 -19.43 1.71
C ALA A 87 -4.69 -18.32 0.65
N PRO A 88 -4.28 -18.59 -0.61
CA PRO A 88 -4.43 -17.62 -1.67
C PRO A 88 -5.91 -17.36 -1.95
N SER A 89 -6.24 -16.12 -2.27
CA SER A 89 -7.60 -15.70 -2.59
C SER A 89 -7.60 -14.66 -3.70
N THR A 90 -8.77 -14.17 -4.08
CA THR A 90 -8.90 -13.00 -4.97
C THR A 90 -9.75 -11.99 -4.25
N ASN A 91 -9.19 -10.80 -3.99
CA ASN A 91 -10.01 -9.69 -3.55
C ASN A 91 -10.55 -8.93 -4.75
N THR A 92 -11.85 -8.67 -4.71
CA THR A 92 -12.48 -7.73 -5.63
C THR A 92 -12.59 -6.39 -4.93
N PHE A 93 -11.70 -5.45 -5.25
CA PHE A 93 -11.87 -4.07 -4.83
C PHE A 93 -13.11 -3.49 -5.52
N VAL A 94 -14.08 -3.05 -4.72
CA VAL A 94 -15.31 -2.40 -5.18
C VAL A 94 -15.36 -1.01 -4.57
N GLY A 95 -15.50 0.00 -5.43
CA GLY A 95 -15.51 1.39 -5.02
C GLY A 95 -15.32 2.32 -6.21
N GLU A 96 -15.42 3.61 -5.93
CA GLU A 96 -15.21 4.65 -6.92
C GLU A 96 -13.76 5.12 -6.88
N THR A 97 -13.27 5.59 -8.02
CA THR A 97 -11.99 6.30 -8.04
C THR A 97 -12.20 7.70 -7.50
N VAL A 98 -11.38 8.12 -6.53
CA VAL A 98 -11.49 9.45 -5.91
C VAL A 98 -10.15 10.21 -6.01
N PRO A 99 -10.14 11.40 -6.64
CA PRO A 99 -11.25 12.06 -7.31
C PRO A 99 -11.63 11.33 -8.61
N ALA A 100 -12.77 11.70 -9.20
CA ALA A 100 -13.24 11.09 -10.43
C ALA A 100 -12.21 11.25 -11.57
N PRO A 101 -12.21 10.35 -12.59
CA PRO A 101 -11.35 10.50 -13.76
C PRO A 101 -11.41 11.91 -14.36
N GLY A 102 -10.27 12.43 -14.83
CA GLY A 102 -10.13 13.80 -15.29
C GLY A 102 -9.84 14.84 -14.19
N THR A 103 -9.74 14.43 -12.92
CA THR A 103 -9.32 15.30 -11.79
C THR A 103 -8.02 14.81 -11.15
N THR A 104 -7.23 15.73 -10.59
CA THR A 104 -5.98 15.40 -9.87
C THR A 104 -6.25 15.03 -8.40
N ASN A 105 -5.89 13.81 -8.00
CA ASN A 105 -5.73 13.44 -6.60
C ASN A 105 -4.52 14.17 -6.01
N THR A 106 -4.64 14.71 -4.80
CA THR A 106 -3.48 15.20 -4.03
C THR A 106 -3.41 14.45 -2.71
N TYR A 107 -2.37 13.63 -2.57
CA TYR A 107 -2.09 12.86 -1.37
C TYR A 107 -0.90 13.48 -0.63
N ASN A 108 -1.13 13.93 0.60
CA ASN A 108 -0.08 14.52 1.43
C ASN A 108 0.78 13.42 2.06
N ILE A 109 2.09 13.50 1.84
CA ILE A 109 3.09 12.59 2.38
C ILE A 109 3.85 13.31 3.48
N ALA A 110 3.90 12.71 4.68
CA ALA A 110 4.71 13.23 5.78
C ALA A 110 6.20 13.00 5.55
N SER A 111 7.09 13.62 6.32
CA SER A 111 8.49 13.18 6.37
C SER A 111 8.61 11.83 7.08
N GLY A 112 9.65 11.06 6.74
CA GLY A 112 9.94 9.77 7.33
C GLY A 112 9.20 8.61 6.67
N ASN A 113 9.22 7.45 7.34
CA ASN A 113 8.78 6.19 6.78
C ASN A 113 7.25 6.01 6.85
N GLN A 114 6.63 5.74 5.71
CA GLN A 114 5.20 5.51 5.58
C GLN A 114 4.93 4.26 4.75
N LEU A 115 3.85 3.55 5.09
CA LEU A 115 3.33 2.45 4.28
C LEU A 115 2.23 2.99 3.36
N ILE A 116 2.52 3.11 2.08
CA ILE A 116 1.64 3.75 1.10
C ILE A 116 1.57 2.94 -0.20
N GLY A 117 0.66 3.31 -1.08
CA GLY A 117 0.59 2.83 -2.44
C GLY A 117 -0.10 3.88 -3.32
N SER A 118 -0.27 3.58 -4.60
CA SER A 118 -0.94 4.49 -5.53
C SER A 118 -2.37 4.82 -5.05
N PRO A 119 -2.73 6.09 -4.79
CA PRO A 119 -4.09 6.47 -4.40
C PRO A 119 -5.12 6.33 -5.53
N LEU A 120 -4.66 6.25 -6.79
CA LEU A 120 -5.46 5.91 -7.96
C LEU A 120 -5.09 4.52 -8.49
N PRO A 121 -5.96 3.84 -9.26
CA PRO A 121 -5.68 2.53 -9.86
C PRO A 121 -4.64 2.58 -11.01
N VAL A 122 -3.42 3.03 -10.71
CA VAL A 122 -2.30 3.16 -11.64
C VAL A 122 -1.17 2.20 -11.23
N GLY A 123 -0.61 1.49 -12.21
CA GLY A 123 0.56 0.64 -12.04
C GLY A 123 1.66 0.99 -13.05
N GLY A 124 2.72 0.19 -13.03
CA GLY A 124 3.93 0.39 -13.83
C GLY A 124 5.04 1.06 -13.04
N ALA A 125 6.05 1.53 -13.78
CA ALA A 125 7.21 2.23 -13.21
C ALA A 125 6.79 3.57 -12.62
N VAL A 126 7.45 3.98 -11.53
CA VAL A 126 7.19 5.25 -10.85
C VAL A 126 7.47 6.49 -11.72
N THR A 127 8.23 6.30 -12.81
CA THR A 127 8.52 7.33 -13.83
C THR A 127 7.36 7.57 -14.81
N ASN A 128 6.31 6.74 -14.79
CA ASN A 128 5.11 6.95 -15.59
C ASN A 128 4.39 8.24 -15.16
N SER A 129 3.96 9.06 -16.11
CA SER A 129 3.23 10.31 -15.87
C SER A 129 1.92 10.11 -15.09
N GLY A 130 1.23 8.98 -15.25
CA GLY A 130 0.05 8.65 -14.45
C GLY A 130 0.39 8.37 -12.99
N TRP A 131 1.63 7.92 -12.71
CA TRP A 131 2.13 7.72 -11.36
C TRP A 131 2.55 9.03 -10.73
N SER A 132 3.21 9.95 -11.46
CA SER A 132 3.63 11.28 -10.99
C SER A 132 4.26 11.24 -9.59
N PHE A 133 5.20 10.30 -9.39
CA PHE A 133 5.78 10.02 -8.08
C PHE A 133 6.61 11.20 -7.56
N PRO A 134 6.50 11.58 -6.28
CA PRO A 134 7.32 12.66 -5.72
C PRO A 134 8.73 12.14 -5.45
N THR A 135 9.63 12.33 -6.41
CA THR A 135 11.05 11.99 -6.29
C THR A 135 11.85 13.20 -5.82
N VAL A 136 12.30 13.17 -4.57
CA VAL A 136 13.19 14.17 -3.96
C VAL A 136 14.48 13.45 -3.53
N ASP A 137 15.63 14.08 -3.72
CA ASP A 137 16.92 13.48 -3.35
C ASP A 137 16.92 13.02 -1.89
N GLY A 138 17.35 11.77 -1.66
CA GLY A 138 17.31 11.10 -0.37
C GLY A 138 16.00 10.31 -0.10
N THR A 139 15.04 10.32 -1.02
CA THR A 139 13.89 9.43 -0.97
C THR A 139 14.34 7.97 -1.07
N SER A 140 13.72 7.09 -0.27
CA SER A 140 13.85 5.64 -0.47
C SER A 140 12.50 4.95 -0.59
N VAL A 141 12.49 3.87 -1.37
CA VAL A 141 11.33 3.02 -1.62
C VAL A 141 11.72 1.60 -1.29
N SER A 142 10.95 0.92 -0.44
CA SER A 142 11.18 -0.48 -0.09
C SER A 142 9.96 -1.32 -0.45
N LYS A 143 10.14 -2.24 -1.39
CA LYS A 143 9.13 -3.18 -1.88
C LYS A 143 9.30 -4.52 -1.20
N TRP A 144 8.25 -5.05 -0.62
CA TRP A 144 8.29 -6.42 -0.11
C TRP A 144 8.23 -7.43 -1.24
N VAL A 145 9.21 -8.32 -1.32
CA VAL A 145 9.31 -9.36 -2.37
C VAL A 145 9.07 -10.77 -1.82
N GLY A 146 8.43 -10.89 -0.65
CA GLY A 146 8.05 -12.17 -0.03
C GLY A 146 9.01 -12.68 1.05
N ALA A 147 10.29 -12.32 0.97
CA ALA A 147 11.32 -12.74 1.95
C ALA A 147 12.17 -11.58 2.49
N ALA A 148 12.31 -10.52 1.70
CA ALA A 148 13.09 -9.34 2.04
C ALA A 148 12.45 -8.10 1.40
N PHE A 149 12.99 -6.94 1.73
CA PHE A 149 12.73 -5.73 0.99
C PHE A 149 13.72 -5.58 -0.14
N ASP A 150 13.20 -5.39 -1.35
CA ASP A 150 13.98 -4.81 -2.43
C ASP A 150 13.93 -3.29 -2.27
N VAL A 151 15.07 -2.61 -2.31
CA VAL A 151 15.19 -1.20 -1.90
C VAL A 151 15.75 -0.36 -3.04
N TRP A 152 15.17 0.83 -3.22
CA TRP A 152 15.63 1.85 -4.14
C TRP A 152 15.88 3.15 -3.39
N ILE A 153 16.95 3.85 -3.77
CA ILE A 153 17.28 5.20 -3.31
C ILE A 153 17.21 6.13 -4.52
N TYR A 154 16.57 7.28 -4.36
CA TYR A 154 16.53 8.33 -5.37
C TYR A 154 17.56 9.42 -5.05
N ASP A 155 18.44 9.71 -5.99
CA ASP A 155 19.40 10.80 -5.96
C ASP A 155 19.59 11.37 -7.38
N GLY A 156 18.83 12.40 -7.71
CA GLY A 156 18.92 13.10 -8.99
C GLY A 156 20.22 13.89 -9.16
N SER A 157 20.94 14.17 -8.06
CA SER A 157 22.18 14.95 -8.06
C SER A 157 23.41 14.14 -8.46
N LEU A 158 23.38 12.82 -8.24
CA LEU A 158 24.51 11.93 -8.52
C LEU A 158 24.79 11.77 -10.02
N GLY A 159 23.77 11.93 -10.88
CA GLY A 159 23.92 12.03 -12.33
C GLY A 159 24.43 10.78 -13.05
N ILE A 160 24.45 9.62 -12.39
CA ILE A 160 24.93 8.34 -12.98
C ILE A 160 23.82 7.68 -13.80
N THR A 161 22.56 7.76 -13.36
CA THR A 161 21.40 7.20 -14.08
C THR A 161 20.48 8.30 -14.62
N PRO A 162 19.85 8.12 -15.80
CA PRO A 162 18.90 9.10 -16.33
C PRO A 162 17.69 9.37 -15.44
N ASP A 163 17.26 8.35 -14.68
CA ASP A 163 16.05 8.39 -13.85
C ASP A 163 16.36 8.59 -12.35
N GLY A 164 17.64 8.75 -11.96
CA GLY A 164 18.05 9.06 -10.59
C GLY A 164 17.90 7.93 -9.56
N TRP A 165 17.67 6.67 -9.99
CA TRP A 165 17.46 5.53 -9.08
C TRP A 165 18.70 4.65 -8.91
N TYR A 166 18.92 4.23 -7.66
CA TYR A 166 20.04 3.40 -7.22
C TYR A 166 19.59 2.29 -6.28
N ALA A 167 20.46 1.31 -6.07
CA ALA A 167 20.30 0.27 -5.05
C ALA A 167 20.45 0.85 -3.62
N ASP A 168 20.38 -0.02 -2.62
CA ASP A 168 20.48 0.34 -1.19
C ASP A 168 21.85 0.89 -0.78
N ASP A 169 22.89 0.64 -1.57
CA ASP A 169 24.21 1.26 -1.42
C ASP A 169 24.27 2.73 -1.86
N GLY A 170 23.20 3.25 -2.48
CA GLY A 170 23.06 4.63 -2.92
C GLY A 170 23.89 5.02 -4.14
N VAL A 171 24.61 4.08 -4.77
CA VAL A 171 25.52 4.38 -5.89
C VAL A 171 25.41 3.40 -7.05
N THR A 172 24.97 2.17 -6.81
CA THR A 172 24.79 1.17 -7.87
C THR A 172 23.53 1.48 -8.67
N PRO A 173 23.63 1.74 -10.00
CA PRO A 173 22.47 1.99 -10.86
C PRO A 173 21.39 0.92 -10.74
N LYS A 174 20.14 1.36 -10.59
CA LYS A 174 19.00 0.46 -10.52
C LYS A 174 17.84 1.00 -11.32
N ALA A 175 17.14 0.13 -12.06
CA ALA A 175 15.94 0.54 -12.78
C ALA A 175 14.90 1.10 -11.80
N ALA A 176 14.17 2.14 -12.22
CA ALA A 176 13.13 2.75 -11.40
C ALA A 176 12.14 1.69 -10.87
N PRO A 177 11.68 1.80 -9.62
CA PRO A 177 10.76 0.82 -9.06
C PRO A 177 9.45 0.75 -9.86
N SER A 178 8.84 -0.42 -9.89
CA SER A 178 7.57 -0.66 -10.58
C SER A 178 6.60 -1.45 -9.70
N PHE A 179 5.33 -1.05 -9.75
CA PHE A 179 4.27 -1.57 -8.90
C PHE A 179 3.05 -1.95 -9.73
N THR A 180 2.41 -3.06 -9.37
CA THR A 180 1.10 -3.42 -9.88
C THR A 180 0.02 -2.59 -9.20
N VAL A 181 -1.15 -2.46 -9.83
CA VAL A 181 -2.25 -1.72 -9.20
C VAL A 181 -2.65 -2.39 -7.87
N GLY A 182 -2.81 -1.57 -6.83
CA GLY A 182 -3.14 -2.01 -5.48
C GLY A 182 -1.98 -2.64 -4.71
N GLU A 183 -0.75 -2.54 -5.22
CA GLU A 183 0.46 -2.92 -4.50
C GLU A 183 0.94 -1.75 -3.62
N GLY A 184 1.32 -2.06 -2.38
CA GLY A 184 1.89 -1.07 -1.47
C GLY A 184 3.39 -1.27 -1.28
N PHE A 185 4.02 -0.27 -0.68
CA PHE A 185 5.45 -0.23 -0.41
C PHE A 185 5.72 0.72 0.76
N PHE A 186 6.91 0.59 1.35
CA PHE A 186 7.41 1.61 2.25
C PHE A 186 8.03 2.75 1.46
N PHE A 187 7.67 3.97 1.85
CA PHE A 187 8.19 5.21 1.31
C PHE A 187 8.83 6.02 2.44
N ASN A 188 10.12 6.29 2.32
CA ASN A 188 10.80 7.24 3.19
C ASN A 188 10.95 8.57 2.45
N ALA A 189 10.31 9.61 2.98
CA ALA A 189 10.44 10.96 2.45
C ALA A 189 11.41 11.77 3.34
N PRO A 190 12.46 12.40 2.79
CA PRO A 190 13.37 13.24 3.57
C PRO A 190 12.69 14.51 4.09
N ALA A 191 11.64 14.96 3.43
CA ALA A 191 10.78 16.08 3.83
C ALA A 191 9.33 15.79 3.42
N PRO A 192 8.33 16.48 4.01
CA PRO A 192 6.95 16.36 3.55
C PRO A 192 6.80 16.72 2.07
N ALA A 193 5.94 16.00 1.38
CA ALA A 193 5.71 16.16 -0.06
C ALA A 193 4.23 16.02 -0.42
N GLN A 194 3.87 16.43 -1.63
CA GLN A 194 2.55 16.17 -2.20
C GLN A 194 2.69 15.23 -3.38
N TRP A 195 1.98 14.11 -3.32
CA TRP A 195 1.84 13.20 -4.44
C TRP A 195 0.59 13.56 -5.23
N LYS A 196 0.78 14.11 -6.42
CA LYS A 196 -0.31 14.52 -7.31
C LYS A 196 -0.46 13.52 -8.43
N GLN A 197 -1.57 12.80 -8.47
CA GLN A 197 -1.85 11.82 -9.53
C GLN A 197 -3.10 12.21 -10.31
N SER A 198 -3.11 11.92 -11.60
CA SER A 198 -4.29 12.11 -12.46
C SER A 198 -4.50 10.87 -13.31
N LEU A 199 -5.75 10.42 -13.37
CA LEU A 199 -6.20 9.53 -14.43
C LEU A 199 -6.75 10.38 -15.58
N PRO A 200 -6.34 10.11 -16.83
CA PRO A 200 -6.93 10.76 -17.99
C PRO A 200 -8.44 10.52 -18.10
#